data_AF-A0AAU7SAG7-F1
#
_entry.id   AF-A0AAU7SAG7-F1
#
_cell.length_a   1.000
_cell.length_b   1.000
_cell.length_c   1.000
_cell.angle_alpha   90.00
_cell.angle_beta   90.00
_cell.angle_gamma   90.00
#
_symmetry.space_group_name_H-M   'P 1'
#
loop_
_entity.id
_entity.type
_entity.pdbx_description
1 polymer ?
#
loop_
_entity_poly.entity_id
_entity_poly.type
_entity_poly.pdbx_seq_one_letter_code
_entity_poly.pdbx_strand_id
1 'polypeptide(L)'
;MKALTELFSHRLFKRGGAAPEENVLSQMSLSTATTLDAAFALRLERLQYRPKISIVIPAYKTPKSLLNAVLGSLVWQVYQPHEIIIVDDSGPDSALSEKIDDDLTASGYIQIIYSKRNVGISEATKVGVAAAKGDFIAFIDHDDELTRDALLCVAEKISAQQEMDVWYSDQVTFDEAGKVLHHFLKPSWSPIYFLGCMYVGHLLVVRRSICLEVPLLKAYDGVQDYEFMLRVSEKTDRIGHIDRVLYKWRAVQGSLAFGGDEKSGISQLQAKAVNEHIQRKGFSWRAAPHPFLPHRAVLKPTKHTAEPRISIIIPSKNQGEVVARCLESIFVLSNYNNYEVIVVDNKTVDPVALKAFAQWPIKHIKYSQKFNYSEANNLGAEAATGDFLLFLNNDTEVLSADWMRELVMFFEDQEIGAVGPTLLYPNRTIQHAGVVLGMRGTADHIMRHFDEHVDGYGGSLAVSREVSAVTAACMMISNSLFKELGRFSLDYAKHYQDVDLCCRMRAAGKRIISVSSTKLLHHESLSRKDDGYDLGDRAIFIDRWRDQIEGGDPYYNRGFHLDAGDYVPRHDVSMG
;
A
#
# COMPACT_ATOMS: atom_id res chain seq x y z
N MET A 1 14.86 -37.15 -5.11
CA MET A 1 15.67 -36.14 -4.39
C MET A 1 17.16 -36.26 -4.71
N LYS A 2 17.92 -37.24 -4.20
CA LYS A 2 19.38 -37.38 -4.49
C LYS A 2 19.71 -37.40 -5.99
N ALA A 3 18.93 -38.15 -6.78
CA ALA A 3 19.10 -38.24 -8.23
C ALA A 3 18.81 -36.92 -8.97
N LEU A 4 17.90 -36.06 -8.47
CA LEU A 4 17.62 -34.75 -9.06
C LEU A 4 18.75 -33.76 -8.73
N THR A 5 19.20 -33.72 -7.48
CA THR A 5 20.32 -32.88 -7.03
C THR A 5 21.64 -33.26 -7.72
N GLU A 6 21.89 -34.54 -7.94
CA GLU A 6 23.02 -35.04 -8.75
C GLU A 6 22.89 -34.69 -10.24
N LEU A 7 21.67 -34.68 -10.79
CA LEU A 7 21.43 -34.25 -12.17
C LEU A 7 21.74 -32.76 -12.37
N PHE A 8 21.30 -31.91 -11.42
CA PHE A 8 21.49 -30.46 -11.46
C PHE A 8 22.96 -30.04 -11.29
N SER A 9 23.69 -30.69 -10.39
CA SER A 9 25.10 -30.38 -10.12
C SER A 9 26.05 -30.81 -11.24
N HIS A 10 25.71 -31.85 -12.02
CA HIS A 10 26.61 -32.38 -13.06
C HIS A 10 26.45 -31.78 -14.47
N ARG A 11 25.30 -31.20 -14.84
CA ARG A 11 25.00 -30.86 -16.26
C ARG A 11 24.90 -29.36 -16.59
N LEU A 12 24.34 -28.53 -15.70
CA LEU A 12 24.26 -27.07 -15.94
C LEU A 12 25.63 -26.37 -15.96
N PHE A 13 26.63 -26.94 -15.27
CA PHE A 13 27.94 -26.32 -15.08
C PHE A 13 29.05 -26.79 -16.04
N LYS A 14 28.74 -27.68 -17.00
CA LYS A 14 29.77 -28.23 -17.91
C LYS A 14 30.03 -27.46 -19.21
N ARG A 15 29.38 -26.33 -19.46
CA ARG A 15 29.71 -25.46 -20.61
C ARG A 15 29.63 -23.98 -20.27
N GLY A 16 30.76 -23.45 -19.81
CA GLY A 16 31.20 -22.06 -20.04
C GLY A 16 30.20 -20.97 -19.69
N GLY A 17 30.05 -20.68 -18.41
CA GLY A 17 29.41 -19.48 -17.89
C GLY A 17 29.57 -19.48 -16.38
N ALA A 18 30.31 -18.52 -15.85
CA ALA A 18 30.45 -18.36 -14.40
C ALA A 18 29.06 -18.23 -13.76
N ALA A 19 28.85 -18.90 -12.63
CA ALA A 19 27.68 -18.66 -11.80
C ALA A 19 27.60 -17.15 -11.49
N PRO A 20 26.42 -16.51 -11.47
CA PRO A 20 26.30 -15.11 -11.08
C PRO A 20 26.70 -14.82 -9.61
N GLU A 21 27.18 -15.82 -8.86
CA GLU A 21 27.49 -15.72 -7.43
C GLU A 21 28.98 -15.90 -7.06
N GLU A 22 29.92 -16.05 -8.02
CA GLU A 22 31.34 -16.22 -7.65
C GLU A 22 31.96 -15.00 -6.92
N ASN A 23 31.35 -13.81 -7.03
CA ASN A 23 31.86 -12.62 -6.35
C ASN A 23 31.27 -12.36 -4.95
N VAL A 24 30.20 -13.06 -4.53
CA VAL A 24 29.65 -12.92 -3.16
C VAL A 24 29.99 -14.16 -2.32
N LEU A 25 30.01 -15.35 -2.92
CA LEU A 25 30.39 -16.59 -2.23
C LEU A 25 31.90 -16.70 -1.95
N SER A 26 32.75 -15.97 -2.65
CA SER A 26 34.20 -15.96 -2.39
C SER A 26 34.59 -15.31 -1.05
N GLN A 27 33.63 -14.67 -0.36
CA GLN A 27 33.82 -14.11 0.98
C GLN A 27 33.14 -14.92 2.10
N MET A 28 32.30 -15.92 1.77
CA MET A 28 31.64 -16.77 2.78
C MET A 28 32.49 -18.02 3.04
N SER A 29 32.93 -18.19 4.28
CA SER A 29 33.64 -19.40 4.70
C SER A 29 32.80 -20.66 4.45
N LEU A 30 33.44 -21.81 4.14
CA LEU A 30 32.76 -23.11 4.01
C LEU A 30 31.87 -23.44 5.24
N SER A 31 32.23 -22.95 6.43
CA SER A 31 31.45 -23.14 7.66
C SER A 31 30.09 -22.42 7.65
N THR A 32 30.01 -21.23 7.03
CA THR A 32 28.78 -20.43 6.93
C THR A 32 27.77 -21.03 5.96
N ALA A 33 28.21 -21.60 4.83
CA ALA A 33 27.33 -22.27 3.87
C ALA A 33 26.69 -23.53 4.47
N THR A 34 27.45 -24.36 5.19
CA THR A 34 26.94 -25.55 5.88
C THR A 34 25.94 -25.19 7.00
N THR A 35 26.15 -24.05 7.67
CA THR A 35 25.25 -23.56 8.73
C THR A 35 23.93 -23.03 8.17
N LEU A 36 23.96 -22.33 7.03
CA LEU A 36 22.77 -21.81 6.35
C LEU A 36 21.86 -22.95 5.86
N ASP A 37 22.45 -23.98 5.25
CA ASP A 37 21.73 -25.16 4.79
C ASP A 37 21.09 -25.94 5.94
N ALA A 38 21.76 -26.02 7.11
CA ALA A 38 21.20 -26.61 8.31
C ALA A 38 20.02 -25.80 8.88
N ALA A 39 20.12 -24.46 8.87
CA ALA A 39 19.03 -23.59 9.31
C ALA A 39 17.78 -23.74 8.42
N PHE A 40 17.97 -23.83 7.10
CA PHE A 40 16.91 -24.08 6.14
C PHE A 40 16.27 -25.47 6.31
N ALA A 41 17.07 -26.51 6.55
CA ALA A 41 16.55 -27.85 6.82
C ALA A 41 15.65 -27.87 8.07
N LEU A 42 16.08 -27.23 9.16
CA LEU A 42 15.28 -27.13 10.39
C LEU A 42 13.96 -26.37 10.17
N ARG A 43 13.97 -25.29 9.39
CA ARG A 43 12.75 -24.56 9.00
C ARG A 43 11.78 -25.46 8.23
N LEU A 44 12.29 -26.22 7.26
CA LEU A 44 11.50 -27.15 6.45
C LEU A 44 10.90 -28.30 7.27
N GLU A 45 11.64 -28.80 8.27
CA GLU A 45 11.16 -29.83 9.20
C GLU A 45 10.04 -29.34 10.13
N ARG A 46 10.00 -28.04 10.43
CA ARG A 46 8.97 -27.42 11.30
C ARG A 46 7.63 -27.17 10.61
N LEU A 47 7.56 -27.29 9.28
CA LEU A 47 6.32 -27.11 8.54
C LEU A 47 5.30 -28.18 8.94
N GLN A 48 4.21 -27.74 9.56
CA GLN A 48 3.08 -28.61 9.93
C GLN A 48 2.24 -28.99 8.70
N TYR A 49 2.17 -28.08 7.73
CA TYR A 49 1.50 -28.28 6.45
C TYR A 49 2.46 -27.92 5.32
N ARG A 50 2.49 -28.73 4.26
CA ARG A 50 3.36 -28.54 3.09
C ARG A 50 2.50 -28.30 1.84
N PRO A 51 2.19 -27.03 1.52
CA PRO A 51 1.37 -26.71 0.36
C PRO A 51 2.06 -27.10 -0.95
N LYS A 52 1.30 -27.59 -1.93
CA LYS A 52 1.82 -27.75 -3.29
C LYS A 52 1.73 -26.42 -4.03
N ILE A 53 2.87 -25.92 -4.50
CA ILE A 53 2.96 -24.65 -5.23
C ILE A 53 3.36 -24.95 -6.67
N SER A 54 2.47 -24.69 -7.63
CA SER A 54 2.79 -24.75 -9.06
C SER A 54 3.32 -23.40 -9.52
N ILE A 55 4.41 -23.38 -10.28
CA ILE A 55 4.94 -22.16 -10.89
C ILE A 55 4.38 -22.02 -12.30
N VAL A 56 3.86 -20.85 -12.66
CA VAL A 56 3.39 -20.53 -14.02
C VAL A 56 4.23 -19.39 -14.58
N ILE A 57 4.88 -19.64 -15.72
CA ILE A 57 5.77 -18.70 -16.42
C ILE A 57 5.28 -18.51 -17.85
N PRO A 58 4.62 -17.38 -18.19
CA PRO A 58 4.41 -16.99 -19.57
C PRO A 58 5.74 -16.54 -20.18
N ALA A 59 6.10 -17.09 -21.34
CA ALA A 59 7.35 -16.76 -22.05
C ALA A 59 7.06 -16.31 -23.47
N TYR A 60 7.75 -15.27 -23.94
CA TYR A 60 7.67 -14.81 -25.33
C TYR A 60 9.05 -14.37 -25.83
N LYS A 61 9.58 -15.11 -26.82
CA LYS A 61 10.91 -14.89 -27.41
C LYS A 61 12.01 -14.74 -26.36
N THR A 62 11.90 -15.48 -25.26
CA THR A 62 12.77 -15.34 -24.09
C THR A 62 14.23 -15.70 -24.43
N PRO A 63 15.20 -14.81 -24.16
CA PRO A 63 16.62 -15.10 -24.27
C PRO A 63 17.04 -16.28 -23.38
N LYS A 64 18.03 -17.06 -23.85
CA LYS A 64 18.51 -18.26 -23.14
C LYS A 64 19.08 -17.93 -21.75
N SER A 65 19.81 -16.82 -21.63
CA SER A 65 20.40 -16.36 -20.37
C SER A 65 19.32 -16.09 -19.32
N LEU A 66 18.23 -15.40 -19.70
CA LEU A 66 17.11 -15.09 -18.81
C LEU A 66 16.35 -16.34 -18.40
N LEU A 67 16.05 -17.22 -19.36
CA LEU A 67 15.40 -18.50 -19.08
C LEU A 67 16.23 -19.36 -18.10
N ASN A 68 17.55 -19.41 -18.30
CA ASN A 68 18.45 -20.14 -17.40
C ASN A 68 18.50 -19.52 -16.00
N ALA A 69 18.45 -18.19 -15.89
CA ALA A 69 18.46 -17.49 -14.62
C ALA A 69 17.19 -17.80 -13.80
N VAL A 70 16.00 -17.65 -14.41
CA VAL A 70 14.74 -17.96 -13.73
C VAL A 70 14.67 -19.44 -13.34
N LEU A 71 14.98 -20.37 -14.26
CA LEU A 71 14.96 -21.80 -13.97
C LEU A 71 16.00 -22.19 -12.92
N GLY A 72 17.19 -21.60 -12.97
CA GLY A 72 18.20 -21.76 -11.93
C GLY A 72 17.66 -21.37 -10.56
N SER A 73 17.08 -20.17 -10.45
CA SER A 73 16.53 -19.69 -9.17
C SER A 73 15.42 -20.59 -8.61
N LEU A 74 14.62 -21.24 -9.47
CA LEU A 74 13.54 -22.16 -9.10
C LEU A 74 14.05 -23.54 -8.67
N VAL A 75 15.04 -24.07 -9.38
CA VAL A 75 15.66 -25.35 -9.09
C VAL A 75 16.40 -25.32 -7.76
N TRP A 76 17.04 -24.20 -7.44
CA TRP A 76 17.83 -24.01 -6.22
C TRP A 76 17.00 -23.68 -4.97
N GLN A 77 15.67 -23.63 -5.09
CA GLN A 77 14.80 -23.36 -3.96
C GLN A 77 14.96 -24.42 -2.86
N VAL A 78 15.01 -23.98 -1.60
CA VAL A 78 14.99 -24.89 -0.45
C VAL A 78 13.69 -25.68 -0.40
N TYR A 79 12.56 -25.00 -0.61
CA TYR A 79 11.26 -25.62 -0.77
C TYR A 79 10.98 -25.81 -2.26
N GLN A 80 11.07 -27.05 -2.72
CA GLN A 80 10.94 -27.36 -4.15
C GLN A 80 9.51 -27.06 -4.64
N PRO A 81 9.35 -26.38 -5.80
CA PRO A 81 8.04 -26.25 -6.41
C PRO A 81 7.43 -27.63 -6.71
N HIS A 82 6.10 -27.70 -6.72
CA HIS A 82 5.39 -28.92 -7.06
C HIS A 82 5.61 -29.31 -8.52
N GLU A 83 5.55 -28.31 -9.40
CA GLU A 83 5.81 -28.40 -10.84
C GLU A 83 6.10 -26.99 -11.37
N ILE A 84 6.79 -26.91 -12.51
CA ILE A 84 7.05 -25.66 -13.23
C ILE A 84 6.38 -25.75 -14.60
N ILE A 85 5.50 -24.81 -14.91
CA ILE A 85 4.76 -24.77 -16.16
C ILE A 85 5.18 -23.52 -16.93
N ILE A 86 5.85 -23.74 -18.05
CA ILE A 86 6.27 -22.69 -18.97
C ILE A 86 5.30 -22.70 -20.15
N VAL A 87 4.63 -21.58 -20.37
CA VAL A 87 3.78 -21.41 -21.56
C VAL A 87 4.52 -20.53 -22.55
N ASP A 88 5.05 -21.17 -23.58
CA ASP A 88 5.85 -20.52 -24.61
C ASP A 88 4.95 -20.00 -25.74
N ASP A 89 4.76 -18.69 -25.74
CA ASP A 89 3.90 -17.97 -26.65
C ASP A 89 4.63 -17.46 -27.91
N SER A 90 5.86 -17.95 -28.16
CA SER A 90 6.71 -17.50 -29.27
C SER A 90 6.27 -18.02 -30.64
N GLY A 91 5.45 -19.07 -30.69
CA GLY A 91 5.02 -19.71 -31.94
C GLY A 91 6.00 -20.76 -32.46
N PRO A 92 5.88 -21.16 -33.75
CA PRO A 92 6.62 -22.29 -34.34
C PRO A 92 8.14 -22.09 -34.37
N ASP A 93 8.61 -20.84 -34.48
CA ASP A 93 10.03 -20.48 -34.49
C ASP A 93 10.59 -20.27 -33.08
N SER A 94 9.93 -20.83 -32.07
CA SER A 94 10.37 -20.67 -30.70
C SER A 94 11.73 -21.32 -30.50
N ALA A 95 12.66 -20.51 -30.00
CA ALA A 95 13.97 -21.00 -29.64
C ALA A 95 13.96 -21.78 -28.32
N LEU A 96 12.84 -21.86 -27.57
CA LEU A 96 12.73 -22.61 -26.31
C LEU A 96 12.77 -24.14 -26.51
N SER A 97 12.36 -24.65 -27.67
CA SER A 97 12.33 -26.08 -28.01
C SER A 97 13.71 -26.75 -28.05
N GLU A 98 14.78 -25.99 -28.26
CA GLU A 98 16.16 -26.48 -28.29
C GLU A 98 16.90 -26.29 -26.94
N LYS A 99 16.26 -25.69 -25.92
CA LYS A 99 16.98 -24.97 -24.85
C LYS A 99 16.80 -25.44 -23.40
N ILE A 100 15.91 -26.38 -23.11
CA ILE A 100 15.70 -26.91 -21.75
C ILE A 100 16.27 -28.33 -21.66
N ASP A 101 16.89 -28.68 -20.53
CA ASP A 101 17.50 -29.99 -20.30
C ASP A 101 16.44 -31.10 -20.49
N ASP A 102 16.68 -32.00 -21.45
CA ASP A 102 15.78 -33.09 -21.83
C ASP A 102 15.38 -33.95 -20.63
N ASP A 103 16.27 -34.12 -19.65
CA ASP A 103 16.02 -34.96 -18.48
C ASP A 103 15.00 -34.35 -17.51
N LEU A 104 14.98 -33.02 -17.36
CA LEU A 104 14.02 -32.32 -16.49
C LEU A 104 12.62 -32.33 -17.10
N THR A 105 12.55 -32.17 -18.42
CA THR A 105 11.32 -32.28 -19.18
C THR A 105 10.82 -33.73 -19.17
N ALA A 106 11.71 -34.71 -19.33
CA ALA A 106 11.37 -36.14 -19.27
C ALA A 106 10.90 -36.58 -17.87
N SER A 107 11.38 -35.95 -16.79
CA SER A 107 10.93 -36.22 -15.42
C SER A 107 9.50 -35.73 -15.12
N GLY A 108 8.93 -34.87 -15.99
CA GLY A 108 7.64 -34.22 -15.77
C GLY A 108 7.66 -33.09 -14.75
N TYR A 109 8.84 -32.73 -14.21
CA TYR A 109 9.01 -31.63 -13.26
C TYR A 109 8.86 -30.25 -13.92
N ILE A 110 9.34 -30.12 -15.15
CA ILE A 110 9.13 -28.95 -16.01
C ILE A 110 8.22 -29.36 -17.16
N GLN A 111 7.07 -28.70 -17.27
CA GLN A 111 6.15 -28.84 -18.39
C GLN A 111 6.24 -27.60 -19.27
N ILE A 112 6.48 -27.81 -20.57
CA ILE A 112 6.47 -26.73 -21.56
C ILE A 112 5.22 -26.90 -22.43
N ILE A 113 4.43 -25.84 -22.54
CA ILE A 113 3.24 -25.79 -23.39
C ILE A 113 3.50 -24.75 -24.48
N TYR A 114 3.57 -25.22 -25.74
CA TYR A 114 3.84 -24.37 -26.89
C TYR A 114 2.54 -23.84 -27.50
N SER A 115 2.41 -22.51 -27.59
CA SER A 115 1.35 -21.88 -28.37
C SER A 115 1.67 -22.00 -29.87
N LYS A 116 0.65 -22.25 -30.70
CA LYS A 116 0.79 -22.30 -32.17
C LYS A 116 1.13 -20.93 -32.79
N ARG A 117 0.83 -19.83 -32.08
CA ARG A 117 1.04 -18.43 -32.45
C ARG A 117 1.00 -17.62 -31.16
N ASN A 118 1.52 -16.39 -31.18
CA ASN A 118 1.36 -15.45 -30.06
C ASN A 118 -0.13 -15.20 -29.79
N VAL A 119 -0.61 -15.64 -28.63
CA VAL A 119 -1.97 -15.43 -28.14
C VAL A 119 -2.07 -14.32 -27.09
N GLY A 120 -0.95 -13.78 -26.62
CA GLY A 120 -0.89 -12.72 -25.61
C GLY A 120 -0.72 -13.28 -24.19
N ILE A 121 -0.12 -12.47 -23.32
CA ILE A 121 0.31 -12.88 -21.98
C ILE A 121 -0.85 -13.40 -21.12
N SER A 122 -2.04 -12.79 -21.20
CA SER A 122 -3.21 -13.28 -20.44
C SER A 122 -3.66 -14.67 -20.88
N GLU A 123 -3.70 -14.94 -22.19
CA GLU A 123 -4.11 -16.25 -22.72
C GLU A 123 -3.07 -17.32 -22.41
N ALA A 124 -1.78 -17.00 -22.58
CA ALA A 124 -0.69 -17.89 -22.22
C ALA A 124 -0.73 -18.24 -20.72
N THR A 125 -0.91 -17.24 -19.85
CA THR A 125 -1.02 -17.44 -18.39
C THR A 125 -2.22 -18.31 -18.03
N LYS A 126 -3.38 -18.11 -18.67
CA LYS A 126 -4.57 -18.97 -18.46
C LYS A 126 -4.31 -20.43 -18.80
N VAL A 127 -3.60 -20.70 -19.89
CA VAL A 127 -3.21 -22.07 -20.25
C VAL A 127 -2.35 -22.69 -19.15
N GLY A 128 -1.41 -21.93 -18.58
CA GLY A 128 -0.58 -22.36 -17.46
C GLY A 128 -1.40 -22.64 -16.19
N VAL A 129 -2.33 -21.74 -15.84
CA VAL A 129 -3.24 -21.90 -14.70
C VAL A 129 -4.11 -23.16 -14.84
N ALA A 130 -4.63 -23.43 -16.04
CA ALA A 130 -5.43 -24.61 -16.30
C ALA A 130 -4.62 -25.92 -16.17
N ALA A 131 -3.34 -25.88 -16.54
CA ALA A 131 -2.44 -27.04 -16.44
C ALA A 131 -1.93 -27.30 -15.01
N ALA A 132 -1.87 -26.27 -14.16
CA ALA A 132 -1.40 -26.36 -12.78
C ALA A 132 -2.23 -27.35 -11.94
N LYS A 133 -1.57 -28.03 -11.00
CA LYS A 133 -2.11 -29.09 -10.13
C LYS A 133 -1.85 -28.83 -8.64
N GLY A 134 -1.03 -27.85 -8.30
CA GLY A 134 -0.76 -27.42 -6.93
C GLY A 134 -1.97 -26.78 -6.26
N ASP A 135 -1.94 -26.70 -4.93
CA ASP A 135 -2.98 -26.04 -4.15
C ASP A 135 -2.93 -24.51 -4.36
N PHE A 136 -1.74 -23.99 -4.66
CA PHE A 136 -1.45 -22.60 -4.96
C PHE A 136 -0.69 -22.48 -6.28
N ILE A 137 -0.87 -21.34 -6.95
CA ILE A 137 -0.15 -20.95 -8.16
C ILE A 137 0.70 -19.74 -7.84
N ALA A 138 2.00 -19.80 -8.13
CA ALA A 138 2.89 -18.66 -8.10
C ALA A 138 3.15 -18.16 -9.53
N PHE A 139 2.88 -16.88 -9.77
CA PHE A 139 3.11 -16.22 -11.05
C PHE A 139 4.50 -15.59 -11.08
N ILE A 140 5.31 -15.97 -12.07
CA ILE A 140 6.70 -15.52 -12.23
C ILE A 140 6.93 -15.15 -13.69
N ASP A 141 7.51 -13.97 -13.93
CA ASP A 141 7.90 -13.59 -15.29
C ASP A 141 9.19 -14.28 -15.72
N HIS A 142 9.35 -14.46 -17.02
CA HIS A 142 10.43 -15.26 -17.61
C HIS A 142 11.85 -14.65 -17.44
N ASP A 143 11.96 -13.49 -16.82
CA ASP A 143 13.20 -12.74 -16.57
C ASP A 143 13.43 -12.36 -15.09
N ASP A 144 12.52 -12.78 -14.20
CA ASP A 144 12.64 -12.62 -12.76
C ASP A 144 13.50 -13.73 -12.12
N GLU A 145 14.09 -13.43 -10.96
CA GLU A 145 14.84 -14.38 -10.16
C GLU A 145 14.30 -14.44 -8.72
N LEU A 146 14.16 -15.64 -8.16
CA LEU A 146 13.77 -15.83 -6.77
C LEU A 146 14.99 -15.92 -5.84
N THR A 147 14.83 -15.38 -4.62
CA THR A 147 15.75 -15.69 -3.52
C THR A 147 15.66 -17.17 -3.16
N ARG A 148 16.75 -17.77 -2.68
CA ARG A 148 16.87 -19.22 -2.44
C ARG A 148 15.81 -19.79 -1.49
N ASP A 149 15.28 -18.99 -0.57
CA ASP A 149 14.27 -19.38 0.41
C ASP A 149 12.88 -18.79 0.13
N ALA A 150 12.64 -18.23 -1.06
CA ALA A 150 11.36 -17.62 -1.45
C ALA A 150 10.16 -18.55 -1.23
N LEU A 151 10.19 -19.74 -1.85
CA LEU A 151 9.08 -20.70 -1.74
C LEU A 151 8.96 -21.30 -0.33
N LEU A 152 10.06 -21.35 0.43
CA LEU A 152 10.02 -21.78 1.84
C LEU A 152 9.26 -20.75 2.68
N CYS A 153 9.54 -19.45 2.50
CA CYS A 153 8.85 -18.38 3.20
C CYS A 153 7.35 -18.37 2.88
N VAL A 154 6.99 -18.58 1.61
CA VAL A 154 5.60 -18.74 1.18
C VAL A 154 4.96 -19.95 1.86
N ALA A 155 5.62 -21.11 1.85
CA ALA A 155 5.10 -22.33 2.48
C ALA A 155 4.93 -22.18 4.00
N GLU A 156 5.83 -21.48 4.69
CA GLU A 156 5.71 -21.18 6.12
C GLU A 156 4.48 -20.32 6.41
N LYS A 157 4.24 -19.28 5.61
CA LYS A 157 3.07 -18.40 5.76
C LYS A 157 1.76 -19.16 5.52
N ILE A 158 1.69 -19.96 4.46
CA ILE A 158 0.53 -20.82 4.19
C ILE A 158 0.34 -21.88 5.29
N SER A 159 1.43 -22.47 5.79
CA SER A 159 1.34 -23.46 6.88
C SER A 159 0.81 -22.86 8.17
N ALA A 160 1.19 -21.61 8.48
CA ALA A 160 0.76 -20.90 9.68
C ALA A 160 -0.68 -20.34 9.56
N GLN A 161 -1.10 -19.98 8.35
CA GLN A 161 -2.37 -19.29 8.07
C GLN A 161 -3.05 -19.94 6.86
N GLN A 162 -3.53 -21.18 7.04
CA GLN A 162 -4.07 -22.02 5.95
C GLN A 162 -5.33 -21.45 5.31
N GLU A 163 -6.04 -20.58 6.03
CA GLU A 163 -7.21 -19.85 5.57
C GLU A 163 -6.87 -18.79 4.50
N MET A 164 -5.62 -18.32 4.45
CA MET A 164 -5.20 -17.26 3.54
C MET A 164 -5.20 -17.72 2.10
N ASP A 165 -5.66 -16.84 1.21
CA ASP A 165 -5.90 -17.17 -0.20
C ASP A 165 -4.82 -16.61 -1.12
N VAL A 166 -4.20 -15.49 -0.73
CA VAL A 166 -3.24 -14.76 -1.55
C VAL A 166 -2.03 -14.37 -0.71
N TRP A 167 -0.84 -14.47 -1.29
CA TRP A 167 0.40 -13.97 -0.73
C TRP A 167 1.19 -13.16 -1.75
N TYR A 168 1.75 -12.05 -1.31
CA TYR A 168 2.73 -11.26 -2.06
C TYR A 168 3.90 -10.87 -1.16
N SER A 169 5.04 -10.57 -1.76
CA SER A 169 6.27 -10.26 -1.03
C SER A 169 6.86 -8.91 -1.42
N ASP A 170 7.84 -8.44 -0.65
CA ASP A 170 8.70 -7.34 -1.06
C ASP A 170 9.60 -7.77 -2.23
N GLN A 171 10.19 -6.77 -2.89
CA GLN A 171 11.01 -6.98 -4.08
C GLN A 171 12.22 -6.06 -4.10
N VAL A 172 13.18 -6.41 -4.95
CA VAL A 172 14.21 -5.48 -5.42
C VAL A 172 14.18 -5.39 -6.94
N THR A 173 14.57 -4.25 -7.48
CA THR A 173 14.97 -4.15 -8.88
C THR A 173 16.49 -4.22 -9.00
N PHE A 174 16.98 -4.80 -10.10
CA PHE A 174 18.42 -4.95 -10.34
C PHE A 174 18.77 -4.79 -11.81
N ASP A 175 20.00 -4.36 -12.09
CA ASP A 175 20.51 -4.20 -13.46
C ASP A 175 21.07 -5.50 -14.05
N GLU A 176 21.48 -5.44 -15.32
CA GLU A 176 22.09 -6.58 -16.02
C GLU A 176 23.40 -7.08 -15.37
N ALA A 177 24.08 -6.24 -14.58
CA ALA A 177 25.30 -6.60 -13.86
C ALA A 177 25.01 -7.27 -12.50
N GLY A 178 23.74 -7.44 -12.12
CA GLY A 178 23.36 -8.03 -10.84
C GLY A 178 23.30 -7.02 -9.69
N LYS A 179 23.52 -5.72 -9.95
CA LYS A 179 23.51 -4.69 -8.91
C LYS A 179 22.07 -4.32 -8.57
N VAL A 180 21.73 -4.37 -7.29
CA VAL A 180 20.44 -3.88 -6.78
C VAL A 180 20.35 -2.37 -6.99
N LEU A 181 19.25 -1.94 -7.61
CA LEU A 181 18.95 -0.55 -7.91
C LEU A 181 17.99 0.03 -6.87
N HIS A 182 16.89 -0.66 -6.58
CA HIS A 182 15.86 -0.19 -5.66
C HIS A 182 15.28 -1.33 -4.82
N HIS A 183 15.04 -1.06 -3.54
CA HIS A 183 14.22 -1.91 -2.66
C HIS A 183 12.79 -1.37 -2.64
N PHE A 184 11.82 -2.21 -2.94
CA PHE A 184 10.41 -1.88 -2.76
C PHE A 184 9.79 -2.76 -1.67
N LEU A 185 9.78 -2.20 -0.46
CA LEU A 185 9.23 -2.77 0.76
C LEU A 185 7.78 -2.31 0.88
N LYS A 186 6.86 -3.24 0.69
CA LYS A 186 5.44 -2.97 0.50
C LYS A 186 4.72 -2.91 1.85
N PRO A 187 3.59 -2.20 1.95
CA PRO A 187 2.73 -2.32 3.12
C PRO A 187 2.01 -3.67 3.12
N SER A 188 1.35 -3.97 4.24
CA SER A 188 0.26 -4.95 4.29
C SER A 188 -0.88 -4.54 3.36
N TRP A 189 -1.82 -5.45 3.10
CA TRP A 189 -2.88 -5.24 2.11
C TRP A 189 -3.65 -3.94 2.36
N SER A 190 -3.63 -3.09 1.35
CA SER A 190 -4.09 -1.70 1.36
C SER A 190 -4.95 -1.48 0.11
N PRO A 191 -6.26 -1.80 0.17
CA PRO A 191 -7.16 -1.71 -0.98
C PRO A 191 -7.19 -0.34 -1.65
N ILE A 192 -7.29 0.74 -0.89
CA ILE A 192 -7.36 2.10 -1.46
C ILE A 192 -6.05 2.48 -2.14
N TYR A 193 -4.92 2.15 -1.52
CA TYR A 193 -3.61 2.33 -2.16
C TYR A 193 -3.53 1.54 -3.46
N PHE A 194 -4.04 0.30 -3.43
CA PHE A 194 -4.04 -0.58 -4.58
C PHE A 194 -4.82 -0.01 -5.75
N LEU A 195 -5.93 0.70 -5.54
CA LEU A 195 -6.69 1.39 -6.61
C LEU A 195 -5.91 2.53 -7.27
N GLY A 196 -4.95 3.11 -6.55
CA GLY A 196 -4.09 4.18 -7.06
C GLY A 196 -2.82 3.67 -7.72
N CYS A 197 -2.29 2.53 -7.28
CA CYS A 197 -1.01 2.00 -7.72
C CYS A 197 -0.93 0.46 -7.58
N MET A 198 -0.53 -0.23 -8.65
CA MET A 198 -0.20 -1.65 -8.61
C MET A 198 1.12 -1.87 -7.84
N TYR A 199 1.04 -2.15 -6.54
CA TYR A 199 2.24 -2.40 -5.71
C TYR A 199 2.51 -3.88 -5.41
N VAL A 200 1.55 -4.79 -5.66
CA VAL A 200 1.69 -6.22 -5.32
C VAL A 200 2.81 -6.88 -6.13
N GLY A 201 2.86 -6.63 -7.44
CA GLY A 201 3.93 -7.10 -8.33
C GLY A 201 3.93 -8.62 -8.55
N HIS A 202 5.10 -9.15 -8.93
CA HIS A 202 5.34 -10.56 -9.26
C HIS A 202 5.64 -11.40 -8.02
N LEU A 203 5.85 -12.72 -8.20
CA LEU A 203 5.75 -13.71 -7.12
C LEU A 203 4.39 -13.58 -6.38
N LEU A 204 3.35 -13.25 -7.14
CA LEU A 204 1.99 -13.31 -6.63
C LEU A 204 1.60 -14.78 -6.49
N VAL A 205 1.28 -15.21 -5.27
CA VAL A 205 0.88 -16.58 -4.97
C VAL A 205 -0.60 -16.60 -4.64
N VAL A 206 -1.42 -17.28 -5.44
CA VAL A 206 -2.87 -17.31 -5.30
C VAL A 206 -3.36 -18.74 -5.19
N ARG A 207 -4.33 -18.98 -4.31
CA ARG A 207 -5.00 -20.27 -4.21
C ARG A 207 -5.57 -20.66 -5.57
N ARG A 208 -5.25 -21.87 -6.03
CA ARG A 208 -5.59 -22.35 -7.37
C ARG A 208 -7.09 -22.27 -7.65
N SER A 209 -7.94 -22.56 -6.67
CA SER A 209 -9.39 -22.48 -6.83
C SER A 209 -9.88 -21.08 -7.24
N ILE A 210 -9.24 -20.03 -6.71
CA ILE A 210 -9.56 -18.65 -7.08
C ILE A 210 -9.05 -18.34 -8.48
N CYS A 211 -7.84 -18.78 -8.85
CA CYS A 211 -7.31 -18.59 -10.21
C CYS A 211 -8.22 -19.21 -11.28
N LEU A 212 -8.88 -20.33 -10.98
CA LEU A 212 -9.80 -20.98 -11.90
C LEU A 212 -11.15 -20.25 -12.01
N GLU A 213 -11.59 -19.59 -10.94
CA GLU A 213 -12.82 -18.79 -10.93
C GLU A 213 -12.62 -17.40 -11.57
N VAL A 214 -11.40 -16.85 -11.46
CA VAL A 214 -11.05 -15.49 -11.89
C VAL A 214 -10.01 -15.57 -13.03
N PRO A 215 -10.41 -15.85 -14.28
CA PRO A 215 -9.44 -15.97 -15.39
C PRO A 215 -8.80 -14.61 -15.73
N LEU A 216 -7.55 -14.59 -16.22
CA LEU A 216 -6.96 -13.37 -16.80
C LEU A 216 -7.68 -12.96 -18.09
N LEU A 217 -7.74 -11.67 -18.35
CA LEU A 217 -8.48 -11.10 -19.47
C LEU A 217 -7.54 -10.46 -20.50
N LYS A 218 -7.53 -11.01 -21.71
CA LYS A 218 -6.72 -10.51 -22.84
C LYS A 218 -6.92 -9.01 -23.14
N ALA A 219 -8.10 -8.47 -22.85
CA ALA A 219 -8.39 -7.04 -23.02
C ALA A 219 -7.50 -6.13 -22.16
N TYR A 220 -6.79 -6.70 -21.19
CA TYR A 220 -5.91 -6.02 -20.25
C TYR A 220 -4.43 -6.41 -20.40
N ASP A 221 -4.03 -7.07 -21.49
CA ASP A 221 -2.61 -7.33 -21.76
C ASP A 221 -1.77 -6.04 -21.64
N GLY A 222 -0.73 -6.08 -20.80
CA GLY A 222 0.09 -4.94 -20.37
C GLY A 222 -0.18 -4.48 -18.92
N VAL A 223 -1.36 -4.77 -18.37
CA VAL A 223 -1.77 -4.48 -16.97
C VAL A 223 -2.60 -5.63 -16.39
N GLN A 224 -2.47 -6.81 -16.98
CA GLN A 224 -3.33 -7.97 -16.74
C GLN A 224 -3.22 -8.49 -15.30
N ASP A 225 -2.06 -8.33 -14.69
CA ASP A 225 -1.76 -8.65 -13.29
C ASP A 225 -2.53 -7.74 -12.33
N TYR A 226 -2.55 -6.44 -12.61
CA TYR A 226 -3.28 -5.46 -11.83
C TYR A 226 -4.79 -5.70 -11.92
N GLU A 227 -5.32 -5.88 -13.13
CA GLU A 227 -6.74 -6.17 -13.34
C GLU A 227 -7.17 -7.51 -12.73
N PHE A 228 -6.34 -8.55 -12.87
CA PHE A 228 -6.57 -9.84 -12.24
C PHE A 228 -6.63 -9.71 -10.72
N MET A 229 -5.66 -9.03 -10.11
CA MET A 229 -5.61 -8.87 -8.66
C MET A 229 -6.76 -8.00 -8.11
N LEU A 230 -7.25 -7.01 -8.87
CA LEU A 230 -8.48 -6.27 -8.54
C LEU A 230 -9.70 -7.20 -8.46
N ARG A 231 -9.84 -8.17 -9.37
CA ARG A 231 -10.94 -9.15 -9.31
C ARG A 231 -10.71 -10.25 -8.27
N VAL A 232 -9.46 -10.62 -7.99
CA VAL A 232 -9.14 -11.53 -6.89
C VAL A 232 -9.55 -10.92 -5.55
N SER A 233 -9.29 -9.63 -5.32
CA SER A 233 -9.71 -8.95 -4.08
C SER A 233 -11.22 -8.74 -3.95
N GLU A 234 -11.99 -8.89 -5.04
CA GLU A 234 -13.45 -8.97 -4.99
C GLU A 234 -13.96 -10.33 -4.49
N LYS A 235 -13.13 -11.38 -4.55
CA LYS A 235 -13.48 -12.76 -4.12
C LYS A 235 -13.02 -13.09 -2.71
N THR A 236 -11.98 -12.41 -2.22
CA THR A 236 -11.41 -12.68 -0.90
C THR A 236 -10.74 -11.45 -0.33
N ASP A 237 -10.87 -11.29 0.99
CA ASP A 237 -10.12 -10.34 1.83
C ASP A 237 -8.92 -11.00 2.52
N ARG A 238 -8.75 -12.32 2.35
CA ARG A 238 -7.69 -13.13 2.97
C ARG A 238 -6.37 -13.02 2.18
N ILE A 239 -5.86 -11.79 2.11
CA ILE A 239 -4.67 -11.40 1.35
C ILE A 239 -3.54 -11.05 2.32
N GLY A 240 -2.45 -11.79 2.23
CA GLY A 240 -1.30 -11.69 3.14
C GLY A 240 -0.07 -11.09 2.48
N HIS A 241 0.72 -10.39 3.28
CA HIS A 241 2.02 -9.86 2.89
C HIS A 241 3.14 -10.61 3.60
N ILE A 242 4.20 -10.91 2.84
CA ILE A 242 5.47 -11.41 3.34
C ILE A 242 6.47 -10.25 3.29
N ASP A 243 6.78 -9.71 4.46
CA ASP A 243 7.71 -8.59 4.70
C ASP A 243 9.18 -8.98 4.51
N ARG A 244 9.47 -9.62 3.37
CA ARG A 244 10.80 -10.03 2.92
C ARG A 244 10.93 -9.84 1.42
N VAL A 245 12.12 -9.42 0.99
CA VAL A 245 12.49 -9.40 -0.42
C VAL A 245 12.65 -10.84 -0.88
N LEU A 246 11.70 -11.35 -1.66
CA LEU A 246 11.73 -12.75 -2.12
C LEU A 246 11.97 -12.92 -3.61
N TYR A 247 11.84 -11.86 -4.40
CA TYR A 247 12.17 -11.88 -5.82
C TYR A 247 12.89 -10.61 -6.26
N LYS A 248 13.60 -10.76 -7.38
CA LYS A 248 14.37 -9.70 -8.04
C LYS A 248 13.75 -9.48 -9.40
N TRP A 249 13.35 -8.24 -9.67
CA TRP A 249 12.80 -7.80 -10.94
C TRP A 249 13.87 -7.11 -11.78
N ARG A 250 14.13 -7.63 -12.98
CA ARG A 250 15.20 -7.11 -13.83
C ARG A 250 14.80 -5.80 -14.50
N ALA A 251 15.60 -4.77 -14.30
CA ALA A 251 15.46 -3.49 -15.00
C ALA A 251 16.24 -3.53 -16.32
N VAL A 252 15.56 -3.94 -17.40
CA VAL A 252 16.11 -3.88 -18.78
C VAL A 252 15.55 -2.68 -19.55
N GLN A 253 16.31 -2.17 -20.52
CA GLN A 253 15.85 -1.12 -21.44
C GLN A 253 14.60 -1.62 -22.21
N GLY A 254 13.48 -0.91 -22.08
CA GLY A 254 12.16 -1.30 -22.64
C GLY A 254 11.23 -2.05 -21.66
N SER A 255 11.67 -2.32 -20.43
CA SER A 255 10.79 -2.79 -19.33
C SER A 255 10.07 -1.62 -18.66
N LEU A 256 8.85 -1.86 -18.14
CA LEU A 256 8.14 -0.92 -17.29
C LEU A 256 8.98 -0.47 -16.08
N ALA A 257 9.91 -1.31 -15.61
CA ALA A 257 10.83 -1.00 -14.53
C ALA A 257 11.78 0.17 -14.83
N PHE A 258 12.02 0.51 -16.10
CA PHE A 258 12.91 1.60 -16.52
C PHE A 258 12.18 2.94 -16.71
N GLY A 259 10.87 3.02 -16.42
CA GLY A 259 10.13 4.29 -16.38
C GLY A 259 9.78 4.92 -17.74
N GLY A 260 9.80 4.13 -18.82
CA GLY A 260 9.37 4.59 -20.14
C GLY A 260 7.90 4.28 -20.40
N ASP A 261 7.10 5.32 -20.66
CA ASP A 261 5.74 5.22 -21.22
C ASP A 261 5.83 4.80 -22.70
N GLU A 262 6.48 3.66 -22.99
CA GLU A 262 6.74 3.17 -24.35
C GLU A 262 5.48 2.58 -25.03
N LYS A 263 4.35 2.53 -24.30
CA LYS A 263 3.04 2.15 -24.86
C LYS A 263 2.02 3.21 -24.49
N SER A 264 1.77 4.13 -25.42
CA SER A 264 0.64 5.07 -25.38
C SER A 264 -0.65 4.31 -25.03
N GLY A 265 -1.14 4.45 -23.79
CA GLY A 265 -2.37 3.79 -23.35
C GLY A 265 -2.31 3.02 -22.03
N ILE A 266 -1.14 2.71 -21.46
CA ILE A 266 -1.07 1.90 -20.22
C ILE A 266 -1.79 2.58 -19.05
N SER A 267 -1.52 3.87 -18.81
CA SER A 267 -2.18 4.61 -17.73
C SER A 267 -3.70 4.66 -17.91
N GLN A 268 -4.20 4.78 -19.15
CA GLN A 268 -5.64 4.73 -19.45
C GLN A 268 -6.21 3.32 -19.22
N LEU A 269 -5.46 2.27 -19.56
CA LEU A 269 -5.87 0.89 -19.36
C LEU A 269 -5.90 0.50 -17.87
N GLN A 270 -4.96 1.00 -17.07
CA GLN A 270 -4.98 0.88 -15.60
C GLN A 270 -6.20 1.58 -15.02
N ALA A 271 -6.45 2.85 -15.40
CA ALA A 271 -7.63 3.58 -14.94
C ALA A 271 -8.93 2.87 -15.37
N LYS A 272 -8.97 2.24 -16.56
CA LYS A 272 -10.10 1.42 -17.00
C LYS A 272 -10.32 0.22 -16.07
N ALA A 273 -9.28 -0.56 -15.79
CA ALA A 273 -9.36 -1.72 -14.89
C ALA A 273 -9.90 -1.33 -13.50
N VAL A 274 -9.39 -0.22 -12.93
CA VAL A 274 -9.85 0.31 -11.64
C VAL A 274 -11.30 0.79 -11.70
N ASN A 275 -11.71 1.46 -12.78
CA ASN A 275 -13.10 1.91 -12.93
C ASN A 275 -14.08 0.73 -13.03
N GLU A 276 -13.72 -0.35 -13.72
CA GLU A 276 -14.57 -1.55 -13.77
C GLU A 276 -14.66 -2.24 -12.41
N HIS A 277 -13.57 -2.23 -11.61
CA HIS A 277 -13.60 -2.68 -10.22
C HIS A 277 -14.53 -1.81 -9.36
N ILE A 278 -14.36 -0.48 -9.41
CA ILE A 278 -15.22 0.49 -8.72
C ILE A 278 -16.70 0.25 -9.06
N GLN A 279 -17.01 0.04 -10.34
CA GLN A 279 -18.36 -0.25 -10.80
C GLN A 279 -18.91 -1.56 -10.20
N ARG A 280 -18.11 -2.64 -10.17
CA ARG A 280 -18.52 -3.93 -9.57
C ARG A 280 -18.72 -3.83 -8.06
N LYS A 281 -17.94 -2.99 -7.37
CA LYS A 281 -18.11 -2.68 -5.95
C LYS A 281 -19.29 -1.74 -5.67
N GLY A 282 -19.90 -1.16 -6.70
CA GLY A 282 -21.10 -0.32 -6.59
C GLY A 282 -20.81 1.10 -6.10
N PHE A 283 -19.57 1.56 -6.16
CA PHE A 283 -19.24 2.90 -5.74
C PHE A 283 -19.47 3.95 -6.84
N SER A 284 -19.69 5.20 -6.46
CA SER A 284 -20.10 6.30 -7.34
C SER A 284 -18.94 7.17 -7.86
N TRP A 285 -17.74 7.02 -7.30
CA TRP A 285 -16.49 7.66 -7.74
C TRP A 285 -15.85 6.97 -8.96
N ARG A 286 -14.76 7.55 -9.47
CA ARG A 286 -14.01 7.04 -10.63
C ARG A 286 -12.51 7.21 -10.44
N ALA A 287 -11.73 6.36 -11.08
CA ALA A 287 -10.29 6.55 -11.27
C ALA A 287 -10.00 7.33 -12.55
N ALA A 288 -9.01 8.21 -12.51
CA ALA A 288 -8.41 8.84 -13.68
C ALA A 288 -6.88 8.69 -13.61
N PRO A 289 -6.18 8.61 -14.76
CA PRO A 289 -4.72 8.69 -14.76
C PRO A 289 -4.25 9.93 -14.00
N HIS A 290 -3.20 9.79 -13.21
CA HIS A 290 -2.55 10.94 -12.58
C HIS A 290 -2.01 11.87 -13.68
N PRO A 291 -2.22 13.20 -13.57
CA PRO A 291 -1.90 14.13 -14.66
C PRO A 291 -0.42 14.20 -15.01
N PHE A 292 0.47 13.88 -14.07
CA PHE A 292 1.91 14.07 -14.21
C PHE A 292 2.77 12.84 -13.88
N LEU A 293 2.19 11.81 -13.26
CA LEU A 293 2.95 10.67 -12.74
C LEU A 293 2.45 9.42 -13.46
N PRO A 294 3.31 8.76 -14.26
CA PRO A 294 2.91 7.55 -14.96
C PRO A 294 2.59 6.45 -13.95
N HIS A 295 1.72 5.53 -14.34
CA HIS A 295 1.34 4.37 -13.52
C HIS A 295 0.73 4.71 -12.15
N ARG A 296 0.12 5.90 -12.03
CA ARG A 296 -0.67 6.33 -10.88
C ARG A 296 -2.08 6.66 -11.33
N ALA A 297 -3.06 6.36 -10.47
CA ALA A 297 -4.45 6.75 -10.64
C ALA A 297 -4.93 7.60 -9.47
N VAL A 298 -5.65 8.68 -9.77
CA VAL A 298 -6.32 9.53 -8.78
C VAL A 298 -7.79 9.18 -8.75
N LEU A 299 -8.30 8.93 -7.56
CA LEU A 299 -9.71 8.69 -7.31
C LEU A 299 -10.44 10.03 -7.21
N LYS A 300 -11.57 10.17 -7.91
CA LYS A 300 -12.33 11.42 -7.99
C LYS A 300 -13.83 11.15 -7.84
N PRO A 301 -14.57 12.04 -7.17
CA PRO A 301 -16.01 11.93 -7.10
C PRO A 301 -16.64 12.10 -8.49
N THR A 302 -17.89 11.69 -8.63
CA THR A 302 -18.70 11.97 -9.83
C THR A 302 -19.93 12.78 -9.45
N LYS A 303 -20.72 13.14 -10.47
CA LYS A 303 -22.04 13.77 -10.27
C LYS A 303 -23.04 12.90 -9.49
N HIS A 304 -22.76 11.60 -9.34
CA HIS A 304 -23.60 10.66 -8.61
C HIS A 304 -23.15 10.46 -7.15
N THR A 305 -22.01 11.03 -6.76
CA THR A 305 -21.55 11.00 -5.37
C THR A 305 -22.51 11.76 -4.48
N ALA A 306 -23.02 11.06 -3.47
CA ALA A 306 -23.95 11.60 -2.49
C ALA A 306 -23.34 12.80 -1.76
N GLU A 307 -24.19 13.76 -1.41
CA GLU A 307 -23.81 14.91 -0.56
C GLU A 307 -24.55 14.81 0.80
N PRO A 308 -24.18 13.85 1.69
CA PRO A 308 -24.73 13.79 3.05
C PRO A 308 -24.38 15.05 3.85
N ARG A 309 -25.08 15.32 4.94
CA ARG A 309 -24.82 16.57 5.67
C ARG A 309 -23.50 16.48 6.43
N ILE A 310 -22.62 17.48 6.25
CA ILE A 310 -21.33 17.57 6.95
C ILE A 310 -21.39 18.68 8.01
N SER A 311 -21.04 18.36 9.27
CA SER A 311 -20.84 19.37 10.31
C SER A 311 -19.35 19.63 10.51
N ILE A 312 -18.89 20.81 10.09
CA ILE A 312 -17.52 21.28 10.29
C ILE A 312 -17.40 21.86 11.70
N ILE A 313 -16.50 21.33 12.53
CA ILE A 313 -16.31 21.74 13.92
C ILE A 313 -14.94 22.41 14.05
N ILE A 314 -14.94 23.68 14.46
CA ILE A 314 -13.74 24.50 14.59
C ILE A 314 -13.65 25.06 16.02
N PRO A 315 -12.81 24.49 16.90
CA PRO A 315 -12.42 25.14 18.14
C PRO A 315 -11.61 26.40 17.84
N SER A 316 -11.96 27.52 18.47
CA SER A 316 -11.27 28.80 18.21
C SER A 316 -11.10 29.64 19.47
N LYS A 317 -10.03 30.44 19.49
CA LYS A 317 -9.75 31.46 20.51
C LYS A 317 -8.86 32.56 19.94
N ASN A 318 -9.39 33.78 19.86
CA ASN A 318 -8.67 34.95 19.32
C ASN A 318 -8.06 34.68 17.93
N GLN A 319 -6.95 35.35 17.59
CA GLN A 319 -6.24 35.23 16.32
C GLN A 319 -7.16 35.52 15.12
N GLY A 320 -7.76 36.71 15.12
CA GLY A 320 -8.80 37.10 14.18
C GLY A 320 -8.42 36.90 12.72
N GLU A 321 -7.21 37.31 12.31
CA GLU A 321 -6.73 37.12 10.93
C GLU A 321 -6.58 35.64 10.55
N VAL A 322 -6.30 34.77 11.52
CA VAL A 322 -6.13 33.33 11.27
C VAL A 322 -7.50 32.68 11.07
N VAL A 323 -8.43 32.90 12.01
CA VAL A 323 -9.78 32.32 11.91
C VAL A 323 -10.61 32.94 10.78
N ALA A 324 -10.40 34.23 10.47
CA ALA A 324 -11.05 34.89 9.34
C ALA A 324 -10.68 34.21 8.02
N ARG A 325 -9.38 33.93 7.80
CA ARG A 325 -8.90 33.22 6.60
C ARG A 325 -9.46 31.79 6.51
N CYS A 326 -9.48 31.07 7.63
CA CYS A 326 -10.07 29.72 7.67
C CYS A 326 -11.54 29.75 7.25
N LEU A 327 -12.37 30.59 7.88
CA LEU A 327 -13.79 30.71 7.56
C LEU A 327 -14.01 31.19 6.12
N GLU A 328 -13.27 32.22 5.68
CA GLU A 328 -13.35 32.72 4.31
C GLU A 328 -13.03 31.62 3.29
N SER A 329 -11.95 30.86 3.48
CA SER A 329 -11.58 29.77 2.56
C SER A 329 -12.69 28.71 2.46
N ILE A 330 -13.36 28.38 3.56
CA ILE A 330 -14.48 27.42 3.57
C ILE A 330 -15.67 27.98 2.79
N PHE A 331 -16.14 29.18 3.15
CA PHE A 331 -17.38 29.73 2.59
C PHE A 331 -17.24 30.24 1.15
N VAL A 332 -16.05 30.71 0.76
CA VAL A 332 -15.81 31.25 -0.59
C VAL A 332 -15.42 30.17 -1.60
N LEU A 333 -14.61 29.18 -1.21
CA LEU A 333 -14.05 28.22 -2.17
C LEU A 333 -14.88 26.94 -2.30
N SER A 334 -15.56 26.50 -1.25
CA SER A 334 -16.26 25.20 -1.27
C SER A 334 -17.44 25.20 -2.23
N ASN A 335 -17.59 24.12 -3.02
CA ASN A 335 -18.76 23.91 -3.90
C ASN A 335 -19.77 22.87 -3.37
N TYR A 336 -19.53 22.33 -2.18
CA TYR A 336 -20.42 21.42 -1.47
C TYR A 336 -21.53 22.22 -0.79
N ASN A 337 -22.80 21.85 -0.94
CA ASN A 337 -23.90 22.68 -0.44
C ASN A 337 -24.48 22.23 0.90
N ASN A 338 -24.36 20.94 1.22
CA ASN A 338 -25.01 20.35 2.39
C ASN A 338 -24.08 20.32 3.61
N TYR A 339 -23.65 21.48 4.09
CA TYR A 339 -22.79 21.57 5.28
C TYR A 339 -23.24 22.64 6.26
N GLU A 340 -22.77 22.53 7.50
CA GLU A 340 -22.85 23.58 8.51
C GLU A 340 -21.47 23.79 9.17
N VAL A 341 -21.22 25.00 9.65
CA VAL A 341 -19.98 25.34 10.36
C VAL A 341 -20.32 25.66 11.81
N ILE A 342 -19.67 24.96 12.73
CA ILE A 342 -19.83 25.10 14.18
C ILE A 342 -18.52 25.61 14.75
N VAL A 343 -18.53 26.84 15.27
CA VAL A 343 -17.36 27.42 15.93
C VAL A 343 -17.53 27.27 17.44
N VAL A 344 -16.62 26.55 18.08
CA VAL A 344 -16.57 26.39 19.53
C VAL A 344 -15.58 27.40 20.09
N ASP A 345 -16.12 28.52 20.55
CA ASP A 345 -15.36 29.71 20.96
C ASP A 345 -14.96 29.66 22.43
N ASN A 346 -13.66 29.63 22.69
CA ASN A 346 -13.08 29.68 24.02
C ASN A 346 -12.73 31.10 24.47
N LYS A 347 -13.77 31.90 24.76
CA LYS A 347 -13.67 33.26 25.31
C LYS A 347 -12.87 34.22 24.43
N THR A 348 -13.18 34.25 23.13
CA THR A 348 -12.58 35.22 22.21
C THR A 348 -12.93 36.65 22.59
N VAL A 349 -11.91 37.51 22.65
CA VAL A 349 -12.01 38.96 22.86
C VAL A 349 -11.43 39.76 21.71
N ASP A 350 -10.79 39.08 20.75
CA ASP A 350 -10.24 39.68 19.54
C ASP A 350 -11.37 40.22 18.64
N PRO A 351 -11.41 41.54 18.38
CA PRO A 351 -12.48 42.14 17.60
C PRO A 351 -12.50 41.66 16.14
N VAL A 352 -11.35 41.29 15.57
CA VAL A 352 -11.28 40.78 14.19
C VAL A 352 -11.91 39.38 14.13
N ALA A 353 -11.63 38.53 15.11
CA ALA A 353 -12.26 37.20 15.21
C ALA A 353 -13.78 37.30 15.40
N LEU A 354 -14.23 38.18 16.31
CA LEU A 354 -15.67 38.40 16.56
C LEU A 354 -16.39 38.94 15.31
N LYS A 355 -15.71 39.81 14.54
CA LYS A 355 -16.23 40.28 13.24
C LYS A 355 -16.35 39.14 12.25
N ALA A 356 -15.35 38.26 12.15
CA ALA A 356 -15.40 37.09 11.27
C ALA A 356 -16.54 36.12 11.66
N PHE A 357 -16.77 35.92 12.96
CA PHE A 357 -17.89 35.11 13.46
C PHE A 357 -19.25 35.70 13.08
N ALA A 358 -19.37 37.02 13.06
CA ALA A 358 -20.61 37.71 12.67
C ALA A 358 -20.80 37.78 11.14
N GLN A 359 -19.73 37.67 10.36
CA GLN A 359 -19.76 37.79 8.89
C GLN A 359 -20.34 36.54 8.22
N TRP A 360 -20.10 35.36 8.79
CA TRP A 360 -20.40 34.08 8.15
C TRP A 360 -21.56 33.35 8.87
N PRO A 361 -22.33 32.49 8.16
CA PRO A 361 -23.45 31.76 8.76
C PRO A 361 -22.97 30.57 9.59
N ILE A 362 -22.37 30.86 10.76
CA ILE A 362 -21.86 29.86 11.69
C ILE A 362 -22.84 29.58 12.83
N LYS A 363 -22.77 28.38 13.40
CA LYS A 363 -23.31 28.07 14.72
C LYS A 363 -22.24 28.35 15.77
N HIS A 364 -22.38 29.45 16.49
CA HIS A 364 -21.42 29.88 17.52
C HIS A 364 -21.75 29.28 18.88
N ILE A 365 -20.87 28.44 19.41
CA ILE A 365 -21.01 27.78 20.72
C ILE A 365 -19.96 28.35 21.67
N LYS A 366 -20.40 28.80 22.85
CA LYS A 366 -19.50 29.32 23.87
C LYS A 366 -18.92 28.19 24.71
N TYR A 367 -17.61 28.16 24.84
CA TYR A 367 -16.88 27.25 25.71
C TYR A 367 -16.14 28.06 26.80
N SER A 368 -16.54 27.87 28.05
CA SER A 368 -16.15 28.74 29.17
C SER A 368 -15.09 28.13 30.10
N GLN A 369 -14.66 26.90 29.85
CA GLN A 369 -13.66 26.22 30.68
C GLN A 369 -12.22 26.51 30.23
N LYS A 370 -11.23 25.96 30.93
CA LYS A 370 -9.85 25.93 30.43
C LYS A 370 -9.84 25.16 29.11
N PHE A 371 -9.05 25.60 28.13
CA PHE A 371 -9.01 24.91 26.84
C PHE A 371 -8.59 23.44 27.01
N ASN A 372 -9.42 22.54 26.50
CA ASN A 372 -9.07 21.16 26.20
C ASN A 372 -9.60 20.89 24.78
N TYR A 373 -8.74 20.36 23.90
CA TYR A 373 -9.08 20.15 22.50
C TYR A 373 -10.21 19.12 22.33
N SER A 374 -10.13 18.00 23.04
CA SER A 374 -11.14 16.94 23.02
C SER A 374 -12.49 17.46 23.52
N GLU A 375 -12.51 18.18 24.63
CA GLU A 375 -13.74 18.72 25.20
C GLU A 375 -14.43 19.72 24.26
N ALA A 376 -13.66 20.64 23.66
CA ALA A 376 -14.20 21.61 22.71
C ALA A 376 -14.78 20.92 21.46
N ASN A 377 -14.09 19.95 20.88
CA ASN A 377 -14.58 19.21 19.73
C ASN A 377 -15.79 18.33 20.07
N ASN A 378 -15.80 17.68 21.24
CA ASN A 378 -16.93 16.88 21.72
C ASN A 378 -18.18 17.76 21.89
N LEU A 379 -18.05 18.97 22.44
CA LEU A 379 -19.14 19.93 22.56
C LEU A 379 -19.67 20.37 21.19
N GLY A 380 -18.78 20.61 20.22
CA GLY A 380 -19.16 20.89 18.83
C GLY A 380 -19.93 19.73 18.20
N ALA A 381 -19.46 18.50 18.42
CA ALA A 381 -20.07 17.27 17.90
C ALA A 381 -21.44 16.98 18.51
N GLU A 382 -21.69 17.35 19.77
CA GLU A 382 -23.02 17.26 20.38
C GLU A 382 -24.03 18.19 19.73
N ALA A 383 -23.57 19.35 19.27
CA ALA A 383 -24.40 20.33 18.59
C ALA A 383 -24.54 20.08 17.08
N ALA A 384 -23.79 19.13 16.53
CA ALA A 384 -23.78 18.79 15.11
C ALA A 384 -25.04 18.05 14.67
N THR A 385 -25.50 18.37 13.48
CA THR A 385 -26.67 17.76 12.82
C THR A 385 -26.33 16.96 11.57
N GLY A 386 -25.06 16.96 11.17
CA GLY A 386 -24.55 16.22 10.03
C GLY A 386 -24.43 14.72 10.29
N ASP A 387 -24.53 13.96 9.20
CA ASP A 387 -24.23 12.52 9.15
C ASP A 387 -22.73 12.28 9.36
N PHE A 388 -21.92 13.25 8.92
CA PHE A 388 -20.47 13.26 9.07
C PHE A 388 -20.01 14.47 9.87
N LEU A 389 -19.02 14.25 10.72
CA LEU A 389 -18.30 15.28 11.45
C LEU A 389 -16.97 15.53 10.76
N LEU A 390 -16.63 16.80 10.54
CA LEU A 390 -15.32 17.21 10.07
C LEU A 390 -14.67 18.08 11.14
N PHE A 391 -13.69 17.55 11.85
CA PHE A 391 -12.88 18.32 12.79
C PHE A 391 -11.83 19.11 12.01
N LEU A 392 -11.75 20.41 12.27
CA LEU A 392 -10.87 21.32 11.53
C LEU A 392 -10.24 22.34 12.47
N ASN A 393 -8.92 22.50 12.40
CA ASN A 393 -8.25 23.56 13.16
C ASN A 393 -8.53 24.94 12.54
N ASN A 394 -8.57 25.97 13.38
CA ASN A 394 -8.88 27.34 12.96
C ASN A 394 -7.76 28.04 12.16
N ASP A 395 -6.59 27.41 12.04
CA ASP A 395 -5.40 27.87 11.31
C ASP A 395 -5.16 27.09 10.01
N THR A 396 -6.23 26.55 9.44
CA THR A 396 -6.24 25.86 8.14
C THR A 396 -6.83 26.73 7.02
N GLU A 397 -6.41 26.46 5.78
CA GLU A 397 -6.95 27.09 4.57
C GLU A 397 -7.27 26.02 3.52
N VAL A 398 -8.51 26.03 3.03
CA VAL A 398 -8.97 25.16 1.93
C VAL A 398 -8.34 25.61 0.61
N LEU A 399 -7.84 24.66 -0.19
CA LEU A 399 -7.20 24.96 -1.48
C LEU A 399 -8.01 24.57 -2.72
N SER A 400 -9.03 23.72 -2.57
CA SER A 400 -9.83 23.22 -3.69
C SER A 400 -11.31 23.23 -3.36
N ALA A 401 -12.15 23.45 -4.37
CA ALA A 401 -13.60 23.57 -4.19
C ALA A 401 -14.27 22.24 -3.81
N ASP A 402 -13.81 21.13 -4.38
CA ASP A 402 -14.38 19.78 -4.24
C ASP A 402 -13.91 19.03 -2.99
N TRP A 403 -13.09 19.64 -2.13
CA TRP A 403 -12.42 18.98 -1.00
C TRP A 403 -13.36 18.14 -0.11
N MET A 404 -14.52 18.66 0.28
CA MET A 404 -15.51 17.91 1.07
C MET A 404 -16.04 16.68 0.33
N ARG A 405 -16.27 16.81 -0.99
CA ARG A 405 -16.78 15.73 -1.82
C ARG A 405 -15.74 14.63 -2.00
N GLU A 406 -14.47 15.01 -2.16
CA GLU A 406 -13.33 14.09 -2.24
C GLU A 406 -13.09 13.35 -0.92
N LEU A 407 -13.33 13.98 0.23
CA LEU A 407 -13.26 13.29 1.52
C LEU A 407 -14.46 12.35 1.74
N VAL A 408 -15.68 12.83 1.52
CA VAL A 408 -16.88 12.10 1.92
C VAL A 408 -17.17 10.86 1.05
N MET A 409 -16.71 10.85 -0.21
CA MET A 409 -16.95 9.72 -1.13
C MET A 409 -16.39 8.38 -0.62
N PHE A 410 -15.34 8.40 0.19
CA PHE A 410 -14.73 7.20 0.75
C PHE A 410 -15.66 6.46 1.72
N PHE A 411 -16.62 7.16 2.36
CA PHE A 411 -17.57 6.53 3.27
C PHE A 411 -18.69 5.74 2.58
N GLU A 412 -18.69 5.68 1.25
CA GLU A 412 -19.46 4.65 0.54
C GLU A 412 -18.98 3.24 0.91
N ASP A 413 -17.69 3.10 1.26
CA ASP A 413 -17.15 1.92 1.91
C ASP A 413 -17.37 1.99 3.43
N GLN A 414 -18.25 1.13 3.94
CA GLN A 414 -18.61 1.08 5.36
C GLN A 414 -17.47 0.63 6.28
N GLU A 415 -16.39 0.08 5.72
CA GLU A 415 -15.19 -0.27 6.50
C GLU A 415 -14.29 0.94 6.76
N ILE A 416 -14.49 2.07 6.07
CA ILE A 416 -13.71 3.29 6.32
C ILE A 416 -14.27 4.02 7.55
N GLY A 417 -13.42 4.20 8.56
CA GLY A 417 -13.75 4.87 9.80
C GLY A 417 -13.47 6.37 9.77
N ALA A 418 -12.35 6.77 9.16
CA ALA A 418 -11.99 8.18 9.04
C ALA A 418 -11.16 8.46 7.79
N VAL A 419 -11.20 9.70 7.34
CA VAL A 419 -10.35 10.20 6.26
C VAL A 419 -9.73 11.55 6.64
N GLY A 420 -8.52 11.80 6.19
CA GLY A 420 -7.83 13.08 6.35
C GLY A 420 -7.13 13.49 5.05
N PRO A 421 -7.16 14.78 4.66
CA PRO A 421 -6.44 15.25 3.50
C PRO A 421 -4.94 15.34 3.78
N THR A 422 -4.16 15.53 2.71
CA THR A 422 -2.78 15.98 2.86
C THR A 422 -2.76 17.41 3.41
N LEU A 423 -2.01 17.65 4.48
CA LEU A 423 -1.78 19.00 5.00
C LEU A 423 -0.40 19.49 4.58
N LEU A 424 -0.35 20.74 4.15
CA LEU A 424 0.86 21.41 3.69
C LEU A 424 1.25 22.52 4.66
N TYR A 425 2.54 22.69 4.85
CA TYR A 425 3.09 23.93 5.40
C TYR A 425 2.89 25.10 4.42
N PRO A 426 2.96 26.36 4.88
CA PRO A 426 2.85 27.54 4.02
C PRO A 426 3.86 27.58 2.86
N ASN A 427 5.01 26.91 3.00
CA ASN A 427 6.02 26.77 1.96
C ASN A 427 5.73 25.64 0.93
N ARG A 428 4.51 25.09 0.91
CA ARG A 428 4.06 24.01 0.01
C ARG A 428 4.78 22.68 0.19
N THR A 429 5.43 22.47 1.33
CA THR A 429 5.95 21.14 1.69
C THR A 429 4.95 20.35 2.53
N ILE A 430 5.03 19.01 2.48
CA ILE A 430 4.17 18.11 3.24
C ILE A 430 4.35 18.34 4.75
N GLN A 431 3.24 18.47 5.47
CA GLN A 431 3.19 18.44 6.93
C GLN A 431 2.50 17.16 7.43
N HIS A 432 1.45 16.72 6.73
CA HIS A 432 0.73 15.50 7.07
C HIS A 432 0.33 14.75 5.79
N ALA A 433 0.67 13.45 5.75
CA ALA A 433 0.22 12.49 4.73
C ALA A 433 -0.07 11.12 5.39
N GLY A 434 -0.65 11.18 6.59
CA GLY A 434 -0.81 10.06 7.52
C GLY A 434 0.20 10.05 8.68
N VAL A 435 -0.14 9.26 9.68
CA VAL A 435 0.65 8.99 10.89
C VAL A 435 0.94 7.48 10.98
N VAL A 436 2.16 7.16 11.39
CA VAL A 436 2.67 5.79 11.57
C VAL A 436 2.87 5.50 13.05
N LEU A 437 2.43 4.33 13.51
CA LEU A 437 2.67 3.84 14.88
C LEU A 437 4.09 3.28 15.03
N GLY A 438 4.65 3.37 16.24
CA GLY A 438 6.02 3.00 16.57
C GLY A 438 7.06 4.05 16.23
N MET A 439 6.71 5.06 15.42
CA MET A 439 7.63 6.16 15.09
C MET A 439 8.04 6.90 16.37
N ARG A 440 9.36 7.01 16.59
CA ARG A 440 9.96 7.61 17.81
C ARG A 440 9.39 7.02 19.11
N GLY A 441 9.04 5.73 19.08
CA GLY A 441 8.47 4.97 20.19
C GLY A 441 7.01 5.26 20.51
N THR A 442 6.30 6.02 19.67
CA THR A 442 4.86 6.31 19.84
C THR A 442 4.13 6.34 18.49
N ALA A 443 3.89 7.52 17.95
CA ALA A 443 3.30 7.74 16.63
C ALA A 443 3.78 9.10 16.11
N ASP A 444 4.02 9.21 14.81
CA ASP A 444 4.45 10.49 14.21
C ASP A 444 4.05 10.57 12.73
N HIS A 445 4.04 11.80 12.19
CA HIS A 445 3.74 12.11 10.80
C HIS A 445 4.89 11.68 9.90
N ILE A 446 4.54 11.19 8.70
CA ILE A 446 5.53 10.74 7.72
C ILE A 446 5.74 11.75 6.59
N MET A 447 6.89 11.65 5.91
CA MET A 447 7.27 12.43 4.73
C MET A 447 7.16 13.94 4.93
N ARG A 448 7.34 14.43 6.16
CA ARG A 448 7.39 15.87 6.42
C ARG A 448 8.49 16.52 5.58
N HIS A 449 8.20 17.73 5.11
CA HIS A 449 9.09 18.56 4.30
C HIS A 449 9.36 18.06 2.87
N PHE A 450 8.74 16.96 2.46
CA PHE A 450 8.75 16.56 1.05
C PHE A 450 8.00 17.61 0.22
N ASP A 451 8.38 17.77 -1.05
CA ASP A 451 7.67 18.63 -1.98
C ASP A 451 6.29 18.05 -2.32
N GLU A 452 5.28 18.89 -2.54
CA GLU A 452 3.90 18.44 -2.72
C GLU A 452 3.60 17.74 -4.06
N HIS A 453 4.53 17.73 -5.01
CA HIS A 453 4.36 17.14 -6.34
C HIS A 453 5.14 15.84 -6.55
N VAL A 454 5.90 15.38 -5.56
CA VAL A 454 6.66 14.15 -5.65
C VAL A 454 5.76 12.92 -5.50
N ASP A 455 6.18 11.81 -6.10
CA ASP A 455 5.46 10.53 -6.01
C ASP A 455 5.38 9.99 -4.56
N GLY A 456 6.41 10.31 -3.76
CA GLY A 456 6.64 9.69 -2.46
C GLY A 456 7.27 8.30 -2.60
N TYR A 457 7.11 7.46 -1.58
CA TYR A 457 7.58 6.09 -1.63
C TYR A 457 6.55 5.20 -2.33
N GLY A 458 6.82 4.83 -3.59
CA GLY A 458 5.93 3.99 -4.39
C GLY A 458 4.56 4.61 -4.69
N GLY A 459 4.44 5.94 -4.73
CA GLY A 459 3.15 6.63 -4.90
C GLY A 459 2.45 7.03 -3.61
N SER A 460 3.08 6.85 -2.45
CA SER A 460 2.48 7.16 -1.14
C SER A 460 2.03 8.61 -0.93
N LEU A 461 2.50 9.56 -1.76
CA LEU A 461 2.04 10.96 -1.79
C LEU A 461 1.19 11.27 -3.03
N ALA A 462 1.34 10.50 -4.12
CA ALA A 462 0.58 10.68 -5.34
C ALA A 462 -0.86 10.15 -5.26
N VAL A 463 -1.07 9.06 -4.51
CA VAL A 463 -2.37 8.37 -4.45
C VAL A 463 -2.89 8.24 -3.02
N SER A 464 -4.21 8.13 -2.89
CA SER A 464 -4.84 7.93 -1.59
C SER A 464 -4.54 6.53 -1.08
N ARG A 465 -4.41 6.38 0.24
CA ARG A 465 -4.02 5.09 0.84
C ARG A 465 -4.47 4.95 2.28
N GLU A 466 -4.58 3.70 2.73
CA GLU A 466 -4.70 3.41 4.13
C GLU A 466 -3.46 3.87 4.93
N VAL A 467 -3.71 4.38 6.15
CA VAL A 467 -2.73 4.80 7.14
C VAL A 467 -3.21 4.39 8.54
N SER A 468 -2.32 4.37 9.53
CA SER A 468 -2.74 4.00 10.89
C SER A 468 -3.49 5.11 11.62
N ALA A 469 -3.22 6.37 11.29
CA ALA A 469 -3.96 7.51 11.80
C ALA A 469 -3.87 8.72 10.86
N VAL A 470 -4.85 9.62 10.99
CA VAL A 470 -4.85 10.97 10.42
C VAL A 470 -5.01 11.98 11.54
N THR A 471 -4.56 13.21 11.34
CA THR A 471 -4.68 14.24 12.39
C THR A 471 -6.04 14.93 12.36
N ALA A 472 -6.56 15.31 13.53
CA ALA A 472 -7.77 16.12 13.62
C ALA A 472 -7.56 17.61 13.29
N ALA A 473 -6.37 18.00 12.81
CA ALA A 473 -6.21 19.29 12.12
C ALA A 473 -7.12 19.40 10.89
N CYS A 474 -7.38 18.27 10.20
CA CYS A 474 -8.52 18.07 9.32
C CYS A 474 -8.85 16.57 9.26
N MET A 475 -9.94 16.14 9.92
CA MET A 475 -10.37 14.74 9.96
C MET A 475 -11.88 14.65 9.77
N MET A 476 -12.33 13.83 8.83
CA MET A 476 -13.74 13.47 8.67
C MET A 476 -14.00 12.08 9.27
N ILE A 477 -15.13 11.93 9.95
CA ILE A 477 -15.62 10.68 10.55
C ILE A 477 -17.15 10.65 10.53
N SER A 478 -17.75 9.47 10.43
CA SER A 478 -19.20 9.32 10.64
C SER A 478 -19.61 9.74 12.05
N ASN A 479 -20.69 10.52 12.18
CA ASN A 479 -21.20 10.97 13.47
C ASN A 479 -21.64 9.79 14.36
N SER A 480 -22.24 8.74 13.76
CA SER A 480 -22.63 7.54 14.50
C SER A 480 -21.41 6.80 15.05
N LEU A 481 -20.39 6.57 14.21
CA LEU A 481 -19.15 5.90 14.62
C LEU A 481 -18.40 6.70 15.69
N PHE A 482 -18.33 8.02 15.56
CA PHE A 482 -17.69 8.87 16.57
C PHE A 482 -18.36 8.73 17.94
N LYS A 483 -19.70 8.65 17.99
CA LYS A 483 -20.46 8.42 19.22
C LYS A 483 -20.27 7.00 19.75
N GLU A 484 -20.34 6.00 18.87
CA GLU A 484 -20.14 4.59 19.20
C GLU A 484 -18.80 4.34 19.88
N LEU A 485 -17.72 4.93 19.36
CA LEU A 485 -16.38 4.76 19.89
C LEU A 485 -16.12 5.55 21.18
N GLY A 486 -17.08 6.35 21.66
CA GLY A 486 -16.92 7.16 22.86
C GLY A 486 -16.24 8.52 22.64
N ARG A 487 -16.26 9.04 21.40
CA ARG A 487 -15.81 10.40 21.03
C ARG A 487 -14.30 10.63 21.27
N PHE A 488 -13.83 11.88 21.34
CA PHE A 488 -12.44 12.14 21.75
C PHE A 488 -12.26 11.92 23.25
N SER A 489 -11.19 11.22 23.64
CA SER A 489 -10.83 10.99 25.04
C SER A 489 -10.40 12.31 25.71
N LEU A 490 -10.92 12.55 26.92
CA LEU A 490 -10.57 13.71 27.74
C LEU A 490 -9.30 13.49 28.58
N ASP A 491 -8.70 12.30 28.51
CA ASP A 491 -7.52 11.95 29.30
C ASP A 491 -6.25 12.60 28.76
N TYR A 492 -6.27 13.00 27.49
CA TYR A 492 -5.16 13.71 26.86
C TYR A 492 -5.29 15.22 27.08
N ALA A 493 -4.20 15.83 27.53
CA ALA A 493 -4.10 17.27 27.76
C ALA A 493 -3.87 18.05 26.47
N LYS A 494 -3.05 17.53 25.55
CA LYS A 494 -2.55 18.24 24.36
C LYS A 494 -2.43 17.38 23.10
N HIS A 495 -1.94 16.14 23.24
CA HIS A 495 -1.49 15.28 22.13
C HIS A 495 -2.24 13.95 22.07
N TYR A 496 -2.16 13.28 20.92
CA TYR A 496 -2.64 11.93 20.67
C TYR A 496 -4.15 11.68 20.73
N GLN A 497 -5.00 12.65 21.09
CA GLN A 497 -6.46 12.43 21.09
C GLN A 497 -7.03 11.95 19.74
N ASP A 498 -6.46 12.42 18.63
CA ASP A 498 -6.81 12.02 17.27
C ASP A 498 -6.24 10.63 16.93
N VAL A 499 -4.97 10.39 17.24
CA VAL A 499 -4.33 9.08 17.06
C VAL A 499 -5.00 7.99 17.90
N ASP A 500 -5.41 8.30 19.13
CA ASP A 500 -6.16 7.41 20.02
C ASP A 500 -7.51 7.00 19.42
N LEU A 501 -8.26 7.98 18.87
CA LEU A 501 -9.51 7.70 18.17
C LEU A 501 -9.26 6.82 16.93
N CYS A 502 -8.18 7.07 16.19
CA CYS A 502 -7.74 6.22 15.09
C CYS A 502 -7.39 4.79 15.53
N CYS A 503 -6.68 4.62 16.64
CA CYS A 503 -6.39 3.31 17.20
C CYS A 503 -7.66 2.55 17.63
N ARG A 504 -8.66 3.24 18.20
CA ARG A 504 -9.98 2.68 18.51
C ARG A 504 -10.74 2.25 17.25
N MET A 505 -10.73 3.09 16.21
CA MET A 505 -11.33 2.75 14.91
C MET A 505 -10.70 1.47 14.33
N ARG A 506 -9.36 1.38 14.33
CA ARG A 506 -8.65 0.20 13.85
C ARG A 506 -8.93 -1.04 14.69
N ALA A 507 -9.01 -0.91 16.01
CA ALA A 507 -9.41 -2.00 16.90
C ALA A 507 -10.85 -2.49 16.63
N ALA A 508 -11.73 -1.61 16.12
CA ALA A 508 -13.07 -1.95 15.65
C ALA A 508 -13.11 -2.43 14.18
N GLY A 509 -11.96 -2.74 13.57
CA GLY A 509 -11.87 -3.23 12.20
C GLY A 509 -12.05 -2.17 11.12
N LYS A 510 -12.00 -0.88 11.47
CA LYS A 510 -12.13 0.22 10.50
C LYS A 510 -10.79 0.63 9.90
N ARG A 511 -10.80 0.99 8.62
CA ARG A 511 -9.67 1.54 7.85
C ARG A 511 -9.67 3.06 7.90
N ILE A 512 -8.49 3.68 7.79
CA ILE A 512 -8.31 5.12 7.86
C ILE A 512 -7.53 5.56 6.63
N ILE A 513 -8.02 6.57 5.91
CA ILE A 513 -7.46 6.95 4.61
C ILE A 513 -6.80 8.32 4.68
N SER A 514 -5.56 8.40 4.18
CA SER A 514 -4.94 9.66 3.78
C SER A 514 -5.33 9.95 2.33
N VAL A 515 -6.03 11.04 2.10
CA VAL A 515 -6.57 11.42 0.78
C VAL A 515 -5.59 12.37 0.08
N SER A 516 -4.92 11.87 -0.96
CA SER A 516 -3.86 12.61 -1.67
C SER A 516 -4.40 13.69 -2.61
N SER A 517 -5.62 13.52 -3.12
CA SER A 517 -6.23 14.47 -4.08
C SER A 517 -6.64 15.78 -3.43
N THR A 518 -6.90 15.75 -2.12
CA THR A 518 -7.31 16.90 -1.32
C THR A 518 -6.11 17.43 -0.52
N LYS A 519 -5.87 18.74 -0.62
CA LYS A 519 -4.79 19.43 0.08
C LYS A 519 -5.32 20.66 0.80
N LEU A 520 -4.88 20.89 2.04
CA LEU A 520 -5.12 22.12 2.79
C LEU A 520 -3.79 22.72 3.25
N LEU A 521 -3.71 24.04 3.38
CA LEU A 521 -2.62 24.67 4.13
C LEU A 521 -2.94 24.60 5.62
N HIS A 522 -1.92 24.39 6.45
CA HIS A 522 -2.03 24.48 7.90
C HIS A 522 -0.89 25.34 8.43
N HIS A 523 -1.23 26.51 8.99
CA HIS A 523 -0.26 27.52 9.45
C HIS A 523 0.28 27.22 10.86
N GLU A 524 0.61 25.96 11.12
CA GLU A 524 1.04 25.40 12.42
C GLU A 524 2.01 26.32 13.18
N SER A 525 1.89 26.34 14.52
CA SER A 525 2.64 27.19 15.46
C SER A 525 2.19 28.66 15.57
N LEU A 526 1.16 29.10 14.86
CA LEU A 526 0.50 30.38 15.17
C LEU A 526 -0.37 30.27 16.43
N SER A 527 -1.03 29.13 16.63
CA SER A 527 -1.99 28.90 17.71
C SER A 527 -1.43 28.22 18.97
N ARG A 528 -0.28 27.53 18.88
CA ARG A 528 0.38 26.81 19.98
C ARG A 528 1.84 27.26 20.11
N LYS A 529 2.25 27.62 21.34
CA LYS A 529 3.67 27.80 21.67
C LYS A 529 4.31 26.41 21.83
N ASP A 530 5.51 26.25 21.29
CA ASP A 530 6.29 25.01 21.35
C ASP A 530 6.79 24.78 22.78
N ASP A 531 6.00 24.08 23.59
CA ASP A 531 6.28 23.79 25.00
C ASP A 531 6.87 22.36 25.20
N GLY A 532 7.30 21.68 24.13
CA GLY A 532 7.83 20.32 24.17
C GLY A 532 6.76 19.22 24.28
N TYR A 533 7.21 17.95 24.34
CA TYR A 533 6.35 16.77 24.47
C TYR A 533 5.66 16.72 25.85
N ASP A 534 4.34 16.52 25.85
CA ASP A 534 3.61 16.17 27.08
C ASP A 534 3.92 14.72 27.47
N LEU A 535 4.74 14.55 28.50
CA LEU A 535 5.14 13.22 29.00
C LEU A 535 3.95 12.43 29.58
N GLY A 536 2.92 13.11 30.08
CA GLY A 536 1.71 12.48 30.59
C GLY A 536 0.90 11.86 29.45
N ASP A 537 0.61 12.64 28.40
CA ASP A 537 -0.10 12.15 27.22
C ASP A 537 0.67 11.01 26.55
N ARG A 538 2.01 11.12 26.48
CA ARG A 538 2.88 10.06 25.96
C ARG A 538 2.74 8.76 26.77
N ALA A 539 2.76 8.85 28.10
CA ALA A 539 2.62 7.67 28.97
C ALA A 539 1.26 7.00 28.79
N ILE A 540 0.17 7.79 28.73
CA ILE A 540 -1.19 7.29 28.49
C ILE A 540 -1.28 6.58 27.14
N PHE A 541 -0.74 7.19 26.08
CA PHE A 541 -0.80 6.63 24.74
C PHE A 541 -0.04 5.30 24.63
N ILE A 542 1.18 5.24 25.19
CA ILE A 542 1.97 4.00 25.23
C ILE A 542 1.27 2.91 26.03
N ASP A 543 0.71 3.25 27.19
CA ASP A 543 0.02 2.28 28.06
C ASP A 543 -1.19 1.66 27.35
N ARG A 544 -2.01 2.48 26.68
CA ARG A 544 -3.21 2.03 25.97
C ARG A 544 -2.94 1.25 24.70
N TRP A 545 -1.93 1.65 23.94
CA TRP A 545 -1.74 1.20 22.57
C TRP A 545 -0.43 0.43 22.34
N ARG A 546 0.22 -0.03 23.42
CA ARG A 546 1.45 -0.81 23.37
C ARG A 546 1.39 -1.94 22.34
N ASP A 547 0.33 -2.74 22.38
CA ASP A 547 0.20 -3.91 21.51
C ASP A 547 0.15 -3.51 20.01
N GLN A 548 -0.53 -2.42 19.68
CA GLN A 548 -0.56 -1.91 18.30
C GLN A 548 0.78 -1.29 17.88
N ILE A 549 1.50 -0.66 18.82
CA ILE A 549 2.81 -0.07 18.58
C ILE A 549 3.88 -1.16 18.37
N GLU A 550 3.95 -2.12 19.28
CA GLU A 550 4.91 -3.24 19.25
C GLU A 550 4.59 -4.24 18.13
N GLY A 551 3.31 -4.37 17.77
CA GLY A 551 2.85 -5.12 16.61
C GLY A 551 3.30 -4.54 15.27
N GLY A 552 3.87 -3.33 15.24
CA GLY A 552 4.31 -2.66 14.03
C GLY A 552 3.16 -2.11 13.19
N ASP A 553 3.47 -1.12 12.37
CA ASP A 553 2.48 -0.45 11.53
C ASP A 553 2.20 -1.25 10.25
N PRO A 554 0.94 -1.59 9.93
CA PRO A 554 0.61 -2.38 8.74
C PRO A 554 0.88 -1.61 7.44
N TYR A 555 0.88 -0.28 7.46
CA TYR A 555 1.04 0.57 6.28
C TYR A 555 2.42 1.22 6.20
N TYR A 556 3.34 0.82 7.09
CA TYR A 556 4.74 1.22 7.08
C TYR A 556 5.63 0.00 7.36
N ASN A 557 6.23 -0.53 6.30
CA ASN A 557 6.97 -1.80 6.35
C ASN A 557 8.05 -1.77 7.45
N ARG A 558 8.17 -2.87 8.19
CA ARG A 558 9.09 -3.01 9.33
C ARG A 558 10.57 -2.91 8.94
N GLY A 559 10.88 -3.08 7.66
CA GLY A 559 12.19 -2.87 7.08
C GLY A 559 12.62 -1.40 6.99
N PHE A 560 11.78 -0.42 7.35
CA PHE A 560 12.16 0.99 7.42
C PHE A 560 12.57 1.45 8.83
N HIS A 561 13.37 2.51 8.87
CA HIS A 561 13.68 3.23 10.10
C HIS A 561 12.46 3.99 10.64
N LEU A 562 12.31 4.00 11.97
CA LEU A 562 11.19 4.67 12.67
C LEU A 562 11.59 6.03 13.27
N ASP A 563 12.68 6.63 12.79
CA ASP A 563 13.21 7.89 13.34
C ASP A 563 12.78 9.13 12.55
N ALA A 564 12.78 9.03 11.21
CA ALA A 564 12.57 10.17 10.31
C ALA A 564 11.27 10.10 9.49
N GLY A 565 10.69 8.90 9.27
CA GLY A 565 9.47 8.73 8.49
C GLY A 565 9.62 9.07 7.01
N ASP A 566 10.84 8.92 6.49
CA ASP A 566 11.27 9.24 5.12
C ASP A 566 11.50 7.98 4.26
N TYR A 567 11.10 6.81 4.76
CA TYR A 567 11.19 5.51 4.08
C TYR A 567 12.64 5.06 3.79
N VAL A 568 13.60 5.47 4.62
CA VAL A 568 14.96 4.92 4.57
C VAL A 568 14.95 3.47 5.09
N PRO A 569 15.37 2.48 4.27
CA PRO A 569 15.49 1.10 4.71
C PRO A 569 16.51 0.93 5.84
N ARG A 570 16.27 -0.04 6.73
CA ARG A 570 17.22 -0.41 7.77
C ARG A 570 18.47 -1.06 7.18
N HIS A 571 19.61 -0.86 7.85
CA HIS A 571 20.90 -1.38 7.39
C HIS A 571 20.93 -2.89 7.16
N ASP A 572 20.22 -3.67 7.97
CA ASP A 572 20.11 -5.13 7.85
C ASP A 572 19.30 -5.57 6.62
N VAL A 573 18.35 -4.74 6.16
CA VAL A 573 17.59 -4.96 4.93
C VAL A 573 18.40 -4.56 3.69
N SER A 574 19.26 -3.54 3.81
CA SER A 574 20.10 -3.05 2.70
C SER A 574 21.26 -3.97 2.30
N MET A 575 21.61 -4.95 3.14
CA MET A 575 22.71 -5.91 2.89
C MET A 575 22.24 -7.31 2.45
N GLY A 576 20.92 -7.51 2.30
CA GLY A 576 20.28 -8.81 2.03
C GLY A 576 20.12 -9.17 0.56
#